data_AF-A0AAD4H0F9-F1
#
_entry.id   AF-A0AAD4H0F9-F1
#
_cell.length_a   1.000
_cell.length_b   1.000
_cell.length_c   1.000
_cell.angle_alpha   90.00
_cell.angle_beta   90.00
_cell.angle_gamma   90.00
#
_symmetry.space_group_name_H-M   'P 1'
#
loop_
_entity.id
_entity.type
_entity.pdbx_description
1 polymer ?
#
loop_
_entity_poly.entity_id
_entity_poly.type
_entity_poly.pdbx_seq_one_letter_code
_entity_poly.pdbx_strand_id
1 'polypeptide(L)'
;MGAIEDELVEIRRICAEYSPDNIYNCDETGIYLKELSSKSYTFRGDKAGGKPIREARVSLLMCVNASGSSVRKAETMSALRP
;
A
#
# COMPACT_ATOMS: atom_id res chain seq x y z
N MET A 1 -5.06 15.25 -23.71
CA MET A 1 -3.75 15.62 -23.16
C MET A 1 -4.01 16.78 -22.21
N GLY A 2 -4.45 16.59 -20.97
CA GLY A 2 -4.77 15.40 -20.19
C GLY A 2 -4.78 15.88 -18.74
N ALA A 3 -5.96 16.17 -18.16
CA ALA A 3 -6.07 16.95 -16.91
C ALA A 3 -5.15 16.51 -15.75
N ILE A 4 -4.80 15.21 -15.70
CA ILE A 4 -3.88 14.62 -14.73
C ILE A 4 -2.43 15.15 -14.90
N GLU A 5 -2.00 15.40 -16.13
CA GLU A 5 -0.65 15.88 -16.46
C GLU A 5 -0.44 17.29 -15.89
N ASP A 6 -1.44 18.16 -15.98
CA ASP A 6 -1.39 19.52 -15.44
C ASP A 6 -1.36 19.52 -13.90
N GLU A 7 -2.15 18.66 -13.25
CA GLU A 7 -2.12 18.48 -11.79
C GLU A 7 -0.77 17.97 -11.30
N LEU A 8 -0.14 17.03 -12.03
CA LEU A 8 1.18 16.52 -11.68
C LEU A 8 2.27 17.59 -11.80
N VAL A 9 2.17 18.47 -12.81
CA VAL A 9 3.08 19.61 -12.95
C VAL A 9 2.95 20.55 -11.74
N GLU A 10 1.73 20.85 -11.33
CA GLU A 10 1.47 21.74 -10.18
C GLU A 10 1.94 21.13 -8.86
N ILE A 11 1.68 19.85 -8.62
CA ILE A 11 2.18 19.16 -7.42
C ILE A 11 3.71 19.20 -7.36
N ARG A 12 4.39 18.94 -8.48
CA ARG A 12 5.86 19.01 -8.56
C ARG A 12 6.38 20.41 -8.30
N ARG A 13 5.68 21.45 -8.76
CA ARG A 13 6.02 22.85 -8.51
C ARG A 13 5.99 23.15 -7.01
N ILE A 14 4.91 22.78 -6.32
CA ILE A 14 4.77 22.96 -4.87
C ILE A 14 5.84 22.16 -4.13
N CYS A 15 6.06 20.89 -4.50
CA CYS A 15 7.08 20.05 -3.88
C CYS A 15 8.50 20.66 -3.98
N ALA A 16 8.82 21.35 -5.07
CA ALA A 16 10.13 21.98 -5.25
C ALA A 16 10.41 23.12 -4.25
N GLU A 17 9.40 23.66 -3.58
CA GLU A 17 9.55 24.69 -2.54
C GLU A 17 9.96 24.12 -1.18
N TYR A 18 9.95 22.78 -1.02
CA TYR A 18 10.26 22.10 0.24
C TYR A 18 11.51 21.23 0.12
N SER A 19 12.24 21.10 1.23
CA SER A 19 13.30 20.09 1.35
C SER A 19 12.71 18.68 1.15
N PRO A 20 13.43 17.75 0.49
CA PRO A 20 13.04 16.34 0.41
C PRO A 20 12.72 15.69 1.75
N ASP A 21 13.34 16.17 2.84
CA ASP A 21 13.06 15.67 4.20
C ASP A 21 11.65 16.02 4.71
N ASN A 22 11.02 17.03 4.11
CA ASN A 22 9.71 17.57 4.50
C ASN A 22 8.58 17.14 3.56
N ILE A 23 8.88 16.38 2.50
CA ILE A 23 7.88 15.89 1.54
C ILE A 23 7.61 14.44 1.89
N TYR A 24 6.38 14.12 2.27
CA TYR A 24 5.98 12.76 2.65
C TYR A 24 5.04 12.15 1.62
N ASN A 25 5.31 10.90 1.24
CA ASN A 25 4.31 10.05 0.60
C ASN A 25 3.66 9.14 1.65
N CYS A 26 2.40 8.79 1.42
CA CYS A 26 1.65 7.89 2.29
C CYS A 26 0.77 7.02 1.42
N ASP A 27 0.77 5.72 1.68
CA ASP A 27 -0.07 4.77 0.95
C ASP A 27 -0.47 3.56 1.81
N GLU A 28 -1.61 2.96 1.50
CA GLU A 28 -2.11 1.75 2.15
C GLU A 28 -1.71 0.51 1.35
N THR A 29 -1.06 -0.45 2.02
CA THR A 29 -0.73 -1.74 1.42
C THR A 29 -1.31 -2.91 2.23
N GLY A 30 -1.81 -3.93 1.52
CA GLY A 30 -2.31 -5.16 2.13
C GLY A 30 -1.26 -6.26 2.12
N ILE A 31 -0.85 -6.73 3.31
CA ILE A 31 0.08 -7.86 3.46
C ILE A 31 -0.69 -9.08 3.96
N TYR A 32 -0.43 -10.25 3.36
CA TYR A 32 -0.92 -11.53 3.87
C TYR A 32 0.13 -12.16 4.78
N LEU A 33 -0.19 -12.33 6.08
CA LEU A 33 0.71 -12.90 7.08
C LEU A 33 0.76 -14.44 7.08
N LYS A 34 -0.02 -15.08 6.21
CA LYS A 34 0.00 -16.53 6.01
C LYS A 34 0.26 -16.84 4.55
N GLU A 35 1.08 -17.85 4.32
CA GLU A 35 1.30 -18.40 2.99
C GLU A 35 -0.04 -18.88 2.40
N LEU A 36 -0.28 -18.52 1.15
CA LEU A 36 -1.45 -18.97 0.42
C LEU A 36 -1.33 -20.48 0.21
N SER A 37 -2.33 -21.26 0.63
CA SER A 37 -2.28 -22.70 0.37
C SER A 37 -2.20 -22.92 -1.14
N SER A 38 -1.26 -23.75 -1.61
CA SER A 38 -1.22 -24.13 -3.04
C SER A 38 -2.29 -25.16 -3.39
N LYS A 39 -2.99 -25.69 -2.38
CA LYS A 39 -3.97 -26.76 -2.50
C LYS A 39 -5.30 -26.34 -1.87
N SER A 40 -6.38 -26.66 -2.57
CA SER A 40 -7.76 -26.50 -2.12
C SER A 40 -8.50 -27.81 -2.38
N TYR A 41 -9.46 -28.18 -1.54
CA TYR A 41 -10.34 -29.32 -1.81
C TYR A 41 -11.34 -28.89 -2.91
N THR A 42 -11.28 -29.53 -4.08
CA THR A 42 -12.14 -29.21 -5.22
C THR A 42 -12.77 -30.48 -5.80
N PHE A 43 -13.85 -30.32 -6.57
CA PHE A 43 -14.41 -31.44 -7.31
C PHE A 43 -13.46 -31.87 -8.45
N ARG A 44 -13.60 -33.13 -8.86
CA ARG A 44 -12.80 -33.72 -9.93
C ARG A 44 -13.09 -32.99 -11.25
N GLY A 45 -12.08 -32.34 -11.83
CA GLY A 45 -12.19 -31.60 -13.09
C GLY A 45 -12.14 -30.08 -12.92
N ASP A 46 -12.31 -29.57 -11.69
CA ASP A 46 -12.14 -28.15 -11.39
C ASP A 46 -10.66 -27.80 -11.19
N LYS A 47 -10.30 -26.56 -11.53
CA LYS A 47 -8.97 -26.03 -11.23
C LYS A 47 -8.81 -25.88 -9.71
N ALA A 48 -7.84 -26.59 -9.15
CA ALA A 48 -7.39 -26.40 -7.77
C ALA A 48 -6.50 -25.16 -7.64
N GLY A 49 -6.54 -24.52 -6.46
CA GLY A 49 -5.70 -23.39 -6.10
C GLY A 49 -6.22 -22.75 -4.82
N GLY A 50 -5.36 -22.52 -3.83
CA GLY A 50 -5.82 -21.84 -2.62
C GLY A 50 -6.11 -20.38 -2.90
N LYS A 51 -7.18 -19.90 -2.26
CA LYS A 51 -7.57 -18.50 -2.30
C LYS A 51 -6.87 -17.75 -1.17
N PRO A 52 -6.51 -16.48 -1.37
CA PRO A 52 -6.13 -15.59 -0.29
C PRO A 52 -7.13 -15.63 0.86
N ILE A 53 -6.65 -16.12 2.01
CA ILE A 53 -7.39 -16.14 3.26
C ILE A 53 -7.52 -14.69 3.70
N ARG A 54 -8.73 -14.14 3.59
CA ARG A 54 -8.99 -12.72 3.88
C ARG A 54 -8.65 -12.37 5.32
N GLU A 55 -8.87 -13.31 6.23
CA GLU A 55 -8.58 -13.22 7.67
C GLU A 55 -7.07 -13.14 7.96
N ALA A 56 -6.22 -13.51 6.99
CA ALA A 56 -4.77 -13.38 7.10
C ALA A 56 -4.22 -12.07 6.51
N ARG A 57 -5.09 -11.23 5.91
CA ARG A 57 -4.71 -9.92 5.35
C ARG A 57 -4.68 -8.88 6.45
N VAL A 58 -3.56 -8.18 6.57
CA VAL A 58 -3.40 -6.97 7.37
C VAL A 58 -3.19 -5.79 6.44
N SER A 59 -4.00 -4.75 6.59
CA SER A 59 -3.78 -3.46 5.90
C SER A 59 -2.86 -2.59 6.74
N LEU A 60 -1.75 -2.16 6.14
CA LEU A 60 -0.76 -1.29 6.73
C LEU A 60 -0.77 0.07 6.03
N LEU A 61 -0.74 1.15 6.80
CA LEU A 61 -0.45 2.49 6.30
C LEU A 61 1.05 2.75 6.49
N MET A 62 1.75 3.05 5.40
CA MET A 62 3.16 3.43 5.43
C MET A 62 3.30 4.88 4.99
N CYS A 63 4.18 5.63 5.67
CA CYS A 63 4.46 7.03 5.34
C CYS A 63 5.95 7.32 5.48
N VAL A 64 6.56 7.78 4.39
CA VAL A 64 8.02 7.99 4.29
C VAL A 64 8.29 9.33 3.63
N ASN A 65 9.37 10.01 4.03
CA ASN A 65 9.78 11.23 3.34
C ASN A 65 10.57 10.95 2.05
N ALA A 66 10.66 11.94 1.17
CA ALA A 66 11.27 11.77 -0.15
C ALA A 66 12.77 11.44 -0.10
N SER A 67 13.47 11.77 0.98
CA SER A 67 14.87 11.39 1.21
C SER A 67 15.04 9.98 1.81
N GLY A 68 13.97 9.37 2.32
CA GLY A 68 14.01 8.09 3.04
C GLY A 68 14.64 8.17 4.44
N SER A 69 14.99 9.37 4.93
CA SER A 69 15.58 9.58 6.26
C SER A 69 14.56 9.42 7.39
N SER A 70 13.27 9.62 7.10
CA SER A 70 12.18 9.50 8.05
C SER A 70 11.12 8.52 7.56
N VAL A 71 10.96 7.44 8.32
CA VAL A 71 9.89 6.46 8.13
C VAL A 71 8.97 6.55 9.34
N ARG A 72 7.70 6.87 9.12
CA ARG A 72 6.68 6.75 10.16
C ARG A 72 6.44 5.27 10.42
N LYS A 73 6.26 4.91 11.68
CA LYS A 73 5.96 3.53 12.08
C LYS A 73 4.74 3.06 11.29
N ALA A 74 4.87 1.90 10.63
CA ALA A 74 3.76 1.30 9.93
C ALA A 74 2.68 0.92 10.94
N GLU A 75 1.49 1.47 10.76
CA GLU A 75 0.35 1.22 11.64
C GLU A 75 -0.71 0.42 10.88
N THR A 76 -1.44 -0.43 11.61
CA THR A 76 -2.56 -1.15 11.02
C THR A 76 -3.73 -0.20 10.82
N MET A 77 -4.43 -0.31 9.69
CA MET A 77 -5.62 0.52 9.42
C MET A 77 -6.72 0.31 10.47
N SER A 78 -6.75 -0.82 11.17
CA SER A 78 -7.64 -1.05 12.32
C SER A 78 -7.28 -0.21 13.54
N ALA A 79 -5.99 0.05 13.79
CA ALA A 79 -5.52 0.83 14.93
C ALA A 79 -5.68 2.35 14.72
N LEU A 80 -5.87 2.79 13.47
CA LEU A 80 -6.04 4.20 13.11
C LEU A 80 -7.51 4.66 13.08
N ARG A 81 -8.47 3.75 13.26
CA ARG A 81 -9.89 4.11 13.35
C ARG A 81 -10.20 4.68 14.75
N PRO A 82 -11.00 5.76 14.86
CA PRO A 82 -11.40 6.33 16.14
C PRO A 82 -12.15 5.35 17.04
#